data_AF-A0A1Q9N203-F1
#
_entry.id   AF-A0A1Q9N203-F1
#
_cell.length_a   1.000
_cell.length_b   1.000
_cell.length_c   1.000
_cell.angle_alpha   90.00
_cell.angle_beta   90.00
_cell.angle_gamma   90.00
#
_symmetry.space_group_name_H-M   'P 1'
#
loop_
_entity.id
_entity.type
_entity.pdbx_description
1 polymer ?
#
loop_
_entity_poly.entity_id
_entity_poly.type
_entity_poly.pdbx_seq_one_letter_code
_entity_poly.pdbx_strand_id
1 'polypeptide(L)'
;MKVFLKQRGEKKMAEKVENLVWELINVENNIGGVAVINQSGKVVFQTENWDLQGDADHLLKLNESASSVTILGIRYMIVENVPERIIGTNV
;
A
#
# COMPACT_ATOMS: atom_id res chain seq x y z
N MET A 1 -10.77 -22.28 21.00
CA MET A 1 -9.65 -22.78 20.14
C MET A 1 -9.51 -22.09 18.78
N LYS A 2 -10.61 -21.61 18.13
CA LYS A 2 -10.54 -20.93 16.81
C LYS A 2 -9.81 -19.57 16.80
N VAL A 3 -9.88 -18.80 17.89
CA VAL A 3 -9.27 -17.45 17.98
C VAL A 3 -7.73 -17.51 17.97
N PHE A 4 -7.15 -18.48 18.69
CA PHE A 4 -5.69 -18.63 18.82
C PHE A 4 -5.00 -19.06 17.51
N LEU A 5 -5.67 -19.89 16.70
CA LEU A 5 -5.15 -20.35 15.41
C LEU A 5 -5.21 -19.23 14.35
N LYS A 6 -6.24 -18.39 14.40
CA LYS A 6 -6.39 -17.22 13.51
C LYS A 6 -5.27 -16.19 13.75
N GLN A 7 -5.00 -15.86 15.01
CA GLN A 7 -3.93 -14.92 15.38
C GLN A 7 -2.53 -15.43 14.98
N ARG A 8 -2.29 -16.75 15.06
CA ARG A 8 -1.02 -17.35 14.63
C ARG A 8 -0.83 -17.31 13.11
N GLY A 9 -1.89 -17.49 12.34
CA GLY A 9 -1.85 -17.38 10.87
C GLY A 9 -1.63 -15.95 10.40
N GLU A 10 -2.30 -14.99 11.02
CA GLU A 10 -2.15 -13.55 10.73
C GLU A 10 -0.73 -13.05 11.00
N LYS A 11 -0.13 -13.46 12.13
CA LYS A 11 1.25 -13.09 12.47
C LYS A 11 2.26 -13.62 11.45
N LYS A 12 2.11 -14.87 11.01
CA LYS A 12 3.01 -15.49 10.02
C LYS A 12 2.87 -14.84 8.64
N MET A 13 1.67 -14.39 8.29
CA MET A 13 1.44 -13.66 7.03
C MET A 13 2.10 -12.27 7.07
N ALA A 14 1.93 -11.54 8.17
CA ALA A 14 2.55 -10.23 8.35
C ALA A 14 4.09 -10.29 8.22
N GLU A 15 4.71 -11.26 8.89
CA GLU A 15 6.17 -11.52 8.79
C GLU A 15 6.61 -11.81 7.35
N LYS A 16 5.80 -12.57 6.58
CA LYS A 16 6.10 -12.84 5.17
C LYS A 16 5.99 -11.58 4.31
N VAL A 17 4.97 -10.75 4.53
CA VAL A 17 4.79 -9.49 3.80
C VAL A 17 5.95 -8.55 4.07
N GLU A 18 6.33 -8.40 5.34
CA GLU A 18 7.47 -7.59 5.76
C GLU A 18 8.76 -8.01 5.07
N ASN A 19 9.09 -9.31 5.08
CA ASN A 19 10.29 -9.81 4.40
C ASN A 19 10.31 -9.49 2.90
N LEU A 20 9.19 -9.67 2.20
CA LEU A 20 9.07 -9.36 0.77
C LEU A 20 9.23 -7.85 0.49
N VAL A 21 8.71 -7.00 1.37
CA VAL A 21 8.87 -5.55 1.23
C VAL A 21 10.33 -5.14 1.42
N TRP A 22 11.03 -5.73 2.39
CA TRP A 22 12.45 -5.46 2.58
C TRP A 22 13.30 -5.98 1.42
N GLU A 23 12.99 -7.14 0.85
CA GLU A 23 13.61 -7.63 -0.39
C GLU A 23 13.42 -6.64 -1.54
N LEU A 24 12.21 -6.09 -1.72
CA LEU A 24 11.91 -5.09 -2.75
C LEU A 24 12.73 -3.80 -2.55
N ILE A 25 12.75 -3.25 -1.34
CA ILE A 25 13.48 -2.01 -1.02
C ILE A 25 14.99 -2.21 -1.20
N ASN A 26 15.51 -3.40 -0.90
CA ASN A 26 16.93 -3.71 -1.10
C ASN A 26 17.34 -3.81 -2.58
N VAL A 27 16.38 -4.10 -3.48
CA VAL A 27 16.64 -4.22 -4.92
C VAL A 27 16.44 -2.88 -5.65
N GLU A 28 15.43 -2.09 -5.26
CA GLU A 28 15.10 -0.82 -5.91
C GLU A 28 15.42 0.38 -5.02
N ASN A 29 16.55 1.03 -5.33
CA ASN A 29 17.09 2.15 -4.54
C ASN A 29 16.24 3.42 -4.60
N ASN A 30 15.32 3.55 -5.56
CA ASN A 30 14.49 4.75 -5.70
C ASN A 30 13.19 4.70 -4.89
N ILE A 31 12.92 3.61 -4.16
CA ILE A 31 11.73 3.50 -3.31
C ILE A 31 11.92 4.34 -2.04
N GLY A 32 11.15 5.41 -1.91
CA GLY A 32 11.13 6.25 -0.71
C GLY A 32 10.20 5.76 0.41
N GLY A 33 9.27 4.85 0.10
CA GLY A 33 8.33 4.29 1.07
C GLY A 33 7.45 3.22 0.44
N VAL A 34 7.00 2.26 1.25
CA VAL A 34 6.13 1.15 0.79
C VAL A 34 4.99 0.99 1.78
N ALA A 35 3.81 0.69 1.25
CA ALA A 35 2.66 0.27 2.03
C ALA A 35 1.95 -0.88 1.31
N VAL A 36 1.38 -1.79 2.10
CA VAL A 36 0.56 -2.89 1.61
C VAL A 36 -0.83 -2.72 2.21
N ILE A 37 -1.83 -2.62 1.34
CA ILE A 37 -3.23 -2.42 1.71
C ILE A 37 -3.99 -3.69 1.29
N ASN A 38 -4.79 -4.25 2.20
CA ASN A 38 -5.63 -5.39 1.87
C ASN A 38 -6.92 -4.96 1.16
N GLN A 39 -7.69 -5.91 0.64
CA GLN A 39 -8.95 -5.63 -0.06
C GLN A 39 -10.03 -4.95 0.78
N SER A 40 -9.86 -4.89 2.11
CA SER A 40 -10.78 -4.21 3.03
C SER A 40 -10.39 -2.74 3.30
N GLY A 41 -9.35 -2.21 2.66
CA GLY A 41 -8.87 -0.84 2.91
C GLY A 41 -7.91 -0.71 4.09
N LYS A 42 -7.58 -1.82 4.75
CA LYS A 42 -6.67 -1.78 5.90
C LYS A 42 -5.21 -1.88 5.44
N VAL A 43 -4.38 -0.97 5.94
CA VAL A 43 -2.91 -1.07 5.84
C VAL A 43 -2.44 -2.26 6.68
N VAL A 44 -1.82 -3.25 6.04
CA VAL A 44 -1.24 -4.44 6.71
C VAL A 44 0.24 -4.28 7.01
N PHE A 45 0.92 -3.42 6.25
CA PHE A 45 2.31 -3.04 6.45
C PHE A 45 2.52 -1.64 5.87
N GLN A 46 3.36 -0.84 6.50
CA GLN A 46 3.93 0.37 5.91
C GLN A 46 5.31 0.65 6.49
N THR A 47 6.19 1.28 5.70
CA THR A 47 7.44 1.84 6.21
C THR A 47 7.16 2.97 7.21
N GLU A 48 8.08 3.22 8.15
CA GLU A 48 7.83 4.13 9.28
C GLU A 48 7.79 5.63 8.90
N ASN A 49 8.25 5.98 7.70
CA ASN A 49 8.43 7.37 7.26
C ASN A 49 7.13 8.05 6.78
N TRP A 50 6.00 7.34 6.78
CA TRP A 50 4.69 7.85 6.35
C TRP A 50 3.55 7.04 6.98
N ASP A 51 2.33 7.59 6.98
CA ASP A 51 1.15 6.94 7.54
C ASP A 51 -0.06 7.01 6.60
N LEU A 52 -0.42 5.90 5.96
CA LEU A 52 -1.51 5.85 4.99
C LEU A 52 -2.86 5.44 5.58
N GLN A 53 -2.99 5.27 6.90
CA GLN A 53 -4.24 4.83 7.51
C GLN A 53 -5.44 5.73 7.15
N GLY A 54 -5.20 7.04 7.01
CA GLY A 54 -6.23 8.00 6.62
C GLY A 54 -6.61 8.00 5.14
N ASP A 55 -5.73 7.47 4.27
CA ASP A 55 -5.86 7.55 2.81
C ASP A 55 -6.16 6.19 2.16
N ALA A 56 -5.89 5.08 2.85
CA ALA A 56 -5.93 3.74 2.27
C ALA A 56 -7.29 3.35 1.65
N ASP A 57 -8.39 3.78 2.27
CA ASP A 57 -9.75 3.48 1.81
C ASP A 57 -10.08 4.12 0.46
N HIS A 58 -9.59 5.33 0.17
CA HIS A 58 -9.85 5.96 -1.14
C HIS A 58 -8.89 5.48 -2.21
N LEU A 59 -7.67 5.05 -1.84
CA LEU A 59 -6.72 4.46 -2.78
C LEU A 59 -7.31 3.22 -3.46
N LEU A 60 -8.06 2.39 -2.74
CA LEU A 60 -8.76 1.23 -3.30
C LEU A 60 -9.98 1.57 -4.16
N LYS A 61 -10.52 2.79 -4.01
CA LYS A 61 -11.71 3.25 -4.73
C LYS A 61 -11.37 4.03 -6.00
N LEU A 62 -10.08 4.18 -6.32
CA LEU A 62 -9.66 4.74 -7.59
C LEU A 62 -10.19 3.86 -8.73
N ASN A 63 -10.81 4.50 -9.70
CA ASN A 63 -11.34 3.87 -10.91
C ASN A 63 -10.56 4.36 -12.14
N GLU A 64 -10.86 3.77 -13.29
CA GLU A 64 -10.19 4.09 -14.57
C GLU A 64 -10.36 5.56 -15.00
N SER A 65 -11.36 6.28 -14.48
CA SER A 65 -11.60 7.69 -14.80
C SER A 65 -10.88 8.68 -13.87
N ALA A 66 -10.19 8.19 -12.84
CA ALA A 66 -9.43 9.04 -11.93
C ALA A 66 -8.27 9.73 -12.68
N SER A 67 -8.19 11.06 -12.55
CA SER A 67 -7.13 11.89 -13.15
C SER A 67 -6.08 12.34 -12.14
N SER A 68 -6.37 12.24 -10.85
CA SER A 68 -5.43 12.53 -9.76
C SER A 68 -5.82 11.80 -8.48
N VAL A 69 -4.86 11.61 -7.60
CA VAL A 69 -5.04 11.10 -6.23
C VAL A 69 -4.31 11.99 -5.25
N THR A 70 -4.85 12.16 -4.05
CA THR A 70 -4.17 12.85 -2.95
C THR A 70 -3.75 11.81 -1.91
N ILE A 71 -2.50 11.88 -1.48
CA ILE A 71 -1.91 11.02 -0.45
C ILE A 71 -1.19 11.94 0.53
N LEU A 72 -1.55 11.93 1.82
CA LEU A 72 -0.96 12.79 2.84
C LEU A 72 -0.97 14.29 2.47
N GLY A 73 -2.04 14.73 1.81
CA GLY A 73 -2.18 16.10 1.31
C GLY A 73 -1.37 16.45 0.06
N ILE A 74 -0.51 15.54 -0.43
CA ILE A 74 0.24 15.69 -1.67
C ILE A 74 -0.62 15.17 -2.82
N ARG A 75 -0.83 16.03 -3.82
CA ARG A 75 -1.59 15.66 -5.02
C ARG A 75 -0.67 15.06 -6.08
N TYR A 76 -1.06 13.91 -6.61
CA TYR A 76 -0.40 13.20 -7.70
C TYR A 76 -1.34 13.15 -8.90
N MET A 77 -0.88 13.63 -10.05
CA MET A 77 -1.59 13.48 -11.32
C MET A 77 -1.38 12.06 -11.84
N ILE A 78 -2.47 11.38 -12.21
CA ILE A 78 -2.41 10.02 -12.74
C ILE A 78 -1.95 10.09 -14.20
N VAL A 79 -0.80 9.49 -14.48
CA VAL A 79 -0.21 9.41 -15.82
C VAL A 79 -0.48 8.07 -16.49
N GLU A 80 -0.79 7.04 -15.69
CA GLU A 80 -1.17 5.73 -16.19
C GLU A 80 -2.19 5.08 -15.25
N ASN A 81 -3.23 4.46 -15.82
CA ASN A 81 -4.30 3.81 -15.08
C ASN A 81 -4.76 2.57 -15.85
N VAL A 82 -4.25 1.41 -15.45
CA VAL A 82 -4.65 0.10 -15.97
C VAL A 82 -4.99 -0.82 -14.80
N PRO A 83 -5.78 -1.90 -14.99
CA PRO A 83 -6.19 -2.77 -13.89
C PRO A 83 -5.04 -3.32 -13.04
N GLU A 84 -3.85 -3.54 -13.62
CA GLU A 84 -2.69 -4.02 -12.85
C GLU A 84 -1.90 -2.91 -12.12
N ARG A 85 -2.00 -1.64 -12.54
CA ARG A 85 -1.20 -0.55 -11.96
C ARG A 85 -1.80 0.84 -12.19
N ILE A 86 -1.62 1.70 -11.19
CA ILE A 86 -1.85 3.14 -11.29
C ILE A 86 -0.51 3.83 -11.02
N ILE A 87 -0.12 4.75 -11.89
CA ILE A 87 1.10 5.56 -11.76
C ILE A 87 0.69 7.02 -11.65
N GLY A 88 1.15 7.68 -10.58
CA GLY A 88 0.91 9.09 -10.34
C GLY A 88 2.21 9.87 -10.10
N THR A 89 2.27 11.09 -10.60
CA THR A 89 3.40 12.01 -10.42
C THR A 89 2.92 13.29 -9.76
N ASN A 90 3.65 13.75 -8.74
CA ASN A 90 3.46 15.08 -8.18
C ASN A 90 4.04 16.13 -9.15
N VAL A 91 3.25 17.13 -9.52
CA VAL A 91 3.62 18.25 -10.41
C VAL A 91 3.19 19.58 -9.80
#